data_AF-A0A4Y1ZIP2-F1
#
_entry.id   AF-A0A4Y1ZIP2-F1
#
_cell.length_a   1.000
_cell.length_b   1.000
_cell.length_c   1.000
_cell.angle_alpha   90.00
_cell.angle_beta   90.00
_cell.angle_gamma   90.00
#
_symmetry.space_group_name_H-M   'P 1'
#
loop_
_entity.id
_entity.type
_entity.pdbx_description
1 polymer ?
#
loop_
_entity_poly.entity_id
_entity_poly.type
_entity_poly.pdbx_seq_one_letter_code
_entity_poly.pdbx_strand_id
1 'polypeptide(L)'
;MVTGLMDALIDSLPLVVFTGQVTRRAINSDAFQEADVVSMTAAATKHNFRVHSVSELPRVVAEAFYLAASGRPGPVLVDLPKDICAGQLGKVAEPSATVQLPGYHVPEQADARVVMQLADALAKADRPLLLAARCASFWSIRKIAAIG
;
A
#
# COMPACT_ATOMS: atom_id res chain seq x y z
N MET A 1 -17.97 -1.46 -1.11
CA MET A 1 -16.51 -1.61 -1.00
C MET A 1 -15.76 -0.68 -1.95
N VAL A 2 -16.01 -0.69 -3.26
CA VAL A 2 -15.25 0.10 -4.26
C VAL A 2 -15.14 1.60 -3.91
N THR A 3 -16.24 2.25 -3.54
CA THR A 3 -16.21 3.67 -3.13
C THR A 3 -15.28 3.91 -1.93
N GLY A 4 -15.28 3.04 -0.92
CA GLY A 4 -14.40 3.16 0.24
C GLY A 4 -12.93 2.86 -0.08
N LEU A 5 -12.67 1.96 -1.04
CA LEU A 5 -11.32 1.76 -1.57
C LEU A 5 -10.84 3.04 -2.28
N MET A 6 -11.67 3.63 -3.15
CA MET A 6 -11.30 4.86 -3.85
C MET A 6 -11.07 6.03 -2.88
N ASP A 7 -11.93 6.17 -1.87
CA ASP A 7 -11.78 7.17 -0.81
C ASP A 7 -10.43 7.02 -0.08
N ALA A 8 -10.12 5.81 0.40
CA ALA A 8 -8.84 5.51 1.03
C ALA A 8 -7.63 5.73 0.10
N LEU A 9 -7.78 5.49 -1.21
CA LEU A 9 -6.72 5.71 -2.19
C LEU A 9 -6.44 7.20 -2.38
N ILE A 10 -7.49 8.01 -2.55
CA ILE A 10 -7.38 9.47 -2.69
C ILE A 10 -6.75 10.06 -1.43
N ASP A 11 -7.26 9.65 -0.26
CA ASP A 11 -6.81 10.14 1.04
C ASP A 11 -5.56 9.43 1.54
N SER A 12 -4.93 8.57 0.73
CA SER A 12 -3.68 7.86 1.07
C SER A 12 -3.73 7.29 2.50
N LEU A 13 -4.78 6.53 2.77
CA LEU A 13 -5.02 5.85 4.03
C LEU A 13 -4.54 4.39 3.91
N PRO A 14 -3.75 3.88 4.87
CA PRO A 14 -3.35 2.49 4.88
C PRO A 14 -4.56 1.62 5.20
N LEU A 15 -5.03 0.84 4.22
CA LEU A 15 -6.18 -0.04 4.34
C LEU A 15 -5.86 -1.39 3.71
N VAL A 16 -6.18 -2.48 4.38
CA VAL A 16 -6.12 -3.82 3.80
C VAL A 16 -7.53 -4.40 3.81
N VAL A 17 -8.02 -4.81 2.65
CA VAL A 17 -9.36 -5.38 2.49
C VAL A 17 -9.27 -6.81 2.00
N PHE A 18 -9.90 -7.72 2.73
CA PHE A 18 -9.98 -9.13 2.37
C PHE A 18 -11.34 -9.41 1.72
N THR A 19 -11.35 -10.09 0.58
CA THR A 19 -12.56 -10.55 -0.09
C THR A 19 -12.59 -12.07 -0.16
N GLY A 20 -13.79 -12.65 -0.03
CA GLY A 20 -14.01 -14.06 -0.34
C GLY A 20 -14.21 -14.23 -1.84
N GLN A 21 -13.71 -15.35 -2.37
CA GLN A 21 -13.89 -15.76 -3.76
C GLN A 21 -14.44 -17.19 -3.83
N VAL A 22 -15.07 -17.53 -4.95
CA VAL A 22 -15.42 -18.92 -5.27
C VAL A 22 -14.18 -19.81 -5.25
N THR A 23 -14.35 -21.13 -5.24
CA THR A 23 -13.20 -22.04 -5.26
C THR A 23 -12.36 -21.80 -6.52
N ARG A 24 -11.04 -21.99 -6.45
CA ARG A 24 -10.14 -21.78 -7.60
C ARG A 24 -10.58 -22.50 -8.88
N ARG A 25 -11.19 -23.69 -8.76
CA ARG A 25 -11.71 -24.49 -9.89
C ARG A 25 -12.95 -23.91 -10.55
N ALA A 26 -13.68 -23.05 -9.84
CA ALA A 26 -14.93 -22.44 -10.28
C ALA A 26 -14.72 -21.01 -10.83
N ILE A 27 -13.48 -20.52 -10.84
CA ILE A 27 -13.16 -19.23 -11.45
C ILE A 27 -13.25 -19.36 -12.98
N ASN A 28 -13.85 -18.37 -13.62
CA ASN A 28 -14.26 -18.25 -15.01
C ASN A 28 -15.28 -19.30 -15.46
N SER A 29 -16.17 -19.73 -14.56
CA SER A 29 -17.19 -20.74 -14.87
C SER A 29 -18.64 -20.25 -14.69
N ASP A 30 -18.82 -18.93 -14.53
CA ASP A 30 -20.08 -18.30 -14.15
C ASP A 30 -20.65 -18.91 -12.86
N ALA A 31 -19.76 -19.20 -11.92
CA ALA A 31 -20.16 -19.78 -10.65
C ALA A 31 -21.02 -18.78 -9.86
N PHE A 32 -21.92 -19.30 -9.03
CA PHE A 32 -22.79 -18.45 -8.22
C PHE A 32 -21.95 -17.49 -7.34
N GLN A 33 -22.22 -16.18 -7.47
CA GLN A 33 -21.51 -15.09 -6.79
C GLN A 33 -20.03 -14.94 -7.19
N GLU A 34 -19.61 -15.55 -8.29
CA GLU A 34 -18.33 -15.25 -8.91
C GLU A 34 -18.31 -13.80 -9.40
N ALA A 35 -17.25 -13.08 -9.03
CA ALA A 35 -16.97 -11.75 -9.55
C ALA A 35 -15.45 -11.54 -9.61
N ASP A 36 -14.98 -10.94 -10.70
CA ASP A 36 -13.57 -10.59 -10.84
C ASP A 36 -13.24 -9.29 -10.08
N VAL A 37 -13.28 -9.38 -8.75
CA VAL A 37 -13.05 -8.25 -7.85
C VAL A 37 -11.67 -7.61 -8.06
N VAL A 38 -10.66 -8.40 -8.43
CA VAL A 38 -9.30 -7.92 -8.68
C VAL A 38 -9.26 -6.92 -9.83
N SER A 39 -9.91 -7.25 -10.96
CA SER A 39 -10.00 -6.34 -12.10
C SER A 39 -10.91 -5.15 -11.79
N MET A 40 -12.04 -5.39 -11.12
CA MET A 40 -12.99 -4.32 -10.76
C MET A 40 -12.38 -3.27 -9.83
N THR A 41 -11.45 -3.65 -8.94
CA THR A 41 -10.85 -2.74 -7.97
C THR A 41 -9.47 -2.24 -8.36
N ALA A 42 -8.88 -2.69 -9.47
CA ALA A 42 -7.51 -2.32 -9.87
C ALA A 42 -7.26 -0.79 -9.90
N ALA A 43 -8.25 0.00 -10.33
CA ALA A 43 -8.17 1.46 -10.36
C ALA A 43 -8.41 2.14 -9.00
N ALA A 44 -8.97 1.42 -8.02
CA ALA A 44 -9.34 1.92 -6.69
C ALA A 44 -8.40 1.42 -5.59
N THR A 45 -7.30 0.75 -5.94
CA THR A 45 -6.35 0.13 -5.01
C THR A 45 -4.92 0.46 -5.39
N LYS A 46 -4.03 0.55 -4.40
CA LYS A 46 -2.58 0.60 -4.62
C LYS A 46 -2.06 -0.73 -5.18
N HIS A 47 -2.61 -1.84 -4.71
CA HIS A 47 -2.26 -3.18 -5.18
C HIS A 47 -3.38 -4.19 -4.87
N ASN A 48 -3.46 -5.24 -5.68
CA ASN A 48 -4.37 -6.36 -5.47
C ASN A 48 -3.60 -7.67 -5.47
N PHE A 49 -3.94 -8.56 -4.54
CA PHE A 49 -3.48 -9.94 -4.52
C PHE A 49 -4.65 -10.88 -4.78
N ARG A 50 -4.39 -11.98 -5.49
CA ARG A 50 -5.23 -13.18 -5.48
C ARG A 50 -4.40 -14.33 -4.95
N VAL A 51 -4.85 -14.99 -3.89
CA VAL A 51 -4.08 -16.06 -3.27
C VAL A 51 -4.30 -17.36 -4.03
N HIS A 52 -3.21 -17.97 -4.52
CA HIS A 52 -3.28 -19.18 -5.35
C HIS A 52 -2.97 -20.45 -4.55
N SER A 53 -2.28 -20.36 -3.42
CA SER A 53 -1.98 -21.49 -2.55
C SER A 53 -2.03 -21.11 -1.07
N VAL A 54 -2.34 -22.07 -0.21
CA VAL A 54 -2.40 -21.85 1.25
C VAL A 54 -1.04 -21.42 1.80
N SER A 55 0.05 -21.95 1.23
CA SER A 55 1.43 -21.60 1.58
C SER A 55 1.81 -20.15 1.30
N GLU A 56 1.13 -19.46 0.39
CA GLU A 56 1.40 -18.05 0.08
C GLU A 56 0.78 -17.09 1.10
N LEU A 57 -0.22 -17.55 1.86
CA LEU A 57 -1.04 -16.69 2.70
C LEU A 57 -0.21 -15.84 3.69
N PRO A 58 0.78 -16.39 4.42
CA PRO A 58 1.61 -15.59 5.33
C PRO A 58 2.39 -14.48 4.60
N ARG A 59 2.97 -14.79 3.44
CA ARG A 59 3.72 -13.84 2.62
C ARG A 59 2.81 -12.74 2.09
N VAL A 60 1.68 -13.10 1.48
CA VAL A 60 0.73 -12.16 0.89
C VAL A 60 0.17 -11.20 1.95
N VAL A 61 -0.14 -11.70 3.14
CA VAL A 61 -0.61 -10.85 4.25
C VAL A 61 0.49 -9.87 4.67
N ALA A 62 1.72 -10.34 4.89
CA ALA A 62 2.84 -9.45 5.25
C ALA A 62 3.10 -8.39 4.17
N GLU A 63 3.11 -8.79 2.90
CA GLU A 63 3.24 -7.88 1.75
C GLU A 63 2.10 -6.88 1.67
N ALA A 64 0.85 -7.30 1.89
CA ALA A 64 -0.31 -6.42 1.83
C ALA A 64 -0.24 -5.30 2.89
N PHE A 65 0.11 -5.65 4.13
CA PHE A 65 0.29 -4.65 5.19
C PHE A 65 1.47 -3.72 4.92
N TYR A 66 2.61 -4.26 4.47
CA TYR A 66 3.76 -3.44 4.12
C TYR A 66 3.46 -2.49 2.95
N LEU A 67 2.82 -2.96 1.88
CA LEU A 67 2.41 -2.13 0.75
C LEU A 67 1.40 -1.07 1.16
N ALA A 68 0.42 -1.40 1.99
CA ALA A 68 -0.59 -0.45 2.44
C ALA A 68 0.03 0.71 3.25
N ALA A 69 1.05 0.44 4.06
CA ALA A 69 1.64 1.41 4.97
C ALA A 69 2.86 2.17 4.42
N SER A 70 3.65 1.56 3.54
CA SER A 70 4.93 2.12 3.08
C SER A 70 4.77 3.10 1.91
N GLY A 71 5.78 3.95 1.66
CA GLY A 71 5.77 4.93 0.58
C GLY A 71 4.61 5.92 0.73
N ARG A 72 3.85 6.17 -0.34
CA ARG A 72 2.52 6.78 -0.22
C ARG A 72 1.54 5.69 0.25
N PRO A 73 0.93 5.81 1.44
CA PRO A 73 0.00 4.80 1.94
C PRO A 73 -1.24 4.69 1.04
N GLY A 74 -1.90 3.55 1.07
CA GLY A 74 -3.11 3.35 0.29
C GLY A 74 -3.74 1.97 0.48
N PRO A 75 -4.91 1.73 -0.12
CA PRO A 75 -5.65 0.50 0.04
C PRO A 75 -5.03 -0.65 -0.76
N VAL A 76 -4.94 -1.82 -0.15
CA VAL A 76 -4.54 -3.08 -0.77
C VAL A 76 -5.66 -4.10 -0.61
N LEU A 77 -6.04 -4.78 -1.68
CA LEU A 77 -7.05 -5.85 -1.63
C LEU A 77 -6.38 -7.23 -1.70
N VAL A 78 -6.90 -8.18 -0.92
CA VAL A 78 -6.47 -9.58 -0.92
C VAL A 78 -7.69 -10.48 -1.16
N ASP A 79 -7.73 -11.08 -2.35
CA ASP A 79 -8.80 -11.98 -2.79
C ASP A 79 -8.50 -13.43 -2.38
N LEU A 80 -9.42 -14.05 -1.62
CA LEU A 80 -9.24 -15.33 -0.95
C LEU A 80 -10.26 -16.38 -1.44
N PRO A 81 -9.86 -17.32 -2.31
CA PRO A 81 -10.71 -18.44 -2.70
C PRO A 81 -11.12 -19.31 -1.51
N LYS A 82 -12.38 -19.74 -1.47
CA LYS A 82 -12.92 -20.55 -0.36
C LYS A 82 -12.11 -21.82 -0.06
N ASP A 83 -11.58 -22.48 -1.08
CA ASP A 83 -10.76 -23.69 -0.93
C ASP A 83 -9.36 -23.41 -0.36
N ILE A 84 -8.87 -22.17 -0.46
CA ILE A 84 -7.68 -21.71 0.26
C ILE A 84 -8.02 -21.47 1.73
N CYS A 85 -9.13 -20.80 2.03
CA CYS A 85 -9.55 -20.55 3.41
C CYS A 85 -9.86 -21.83 4.19
N ALA A 86 -10.38 -22.86 3.52
CA ALA A 86 -10.64 -24.16 4.11
C ALA A 86 -9.41 -25.08 4.14
N GLY A 87 -8.32 -24.70 3.47
CA GLY A 87 -7.12 -25.50 3.37
C GLY A 87 -6.29 -25.50 4.66
N GLN A 88 -5.55 -26.58 4.90
CA GLN A 88 -4.65 -26.67 6.04
C GLN A 88 -3.29 -26.07 5.71
N LEU A 89 -2.86 -25.12 6.53
CA LEU A 89 -1.51 -24.59 6.47
C LEU A 89 -0.60 -25.52 7.26
N GLY A 90 0.46 -26.00 6.59
CA GLY A 90 1.51 -26.79 7.25
C GLY A 90 2.36 -25.93 8.19
N LYS A 91 3.50 -26.47 8.61
CA LYS A 91 4.44 -25.71 9.46
C LYS A 91 4.91 -24.45 8.73
N VAL A 92 4.56 -23.29 9.28
CA VAL A 92 4.96 -21.99 8.76
C VAL A 92 6.37 -21.70 9.28
N ALA A 93 7.29 -21.33 8.39
CA ALA A 93 8.57 -20.77 8.81
C ALA A 93 8.33 -19.44 9.51
N GLU A 94 9.20 -19.08 10.46
CA GLU A 94 9.14 -17.75 11.08
C GLU A 94 9.02 -16.66 10.00
N PRO A 95 8.13 -15.67 10.19
CA PRO A 95 7.98 -14.59 9.22
C PRO A 95 9.35 -13.98 8.92
N SER A 96 9.74 -13.96 7.64
CA SER A 96 10.95 -13.23 7.25
C SER A 96 10.81 -11.79 7.73
N ALA A 97 11.85 -11.28 8.41
CA ALA A 97 11.89 -9.89 8.85
C ALA A 97 11.83 -8.90 7.67
N THR A 98 12.09 -9.39 6.45
CA THR A 98 12.08 -8.60 5.22
C THR A 98 10.97 -9.05 4.28
N VAL A 99 10.11 -8.09 3.92
CA VAL A 99 9.12 -8.22 2.86
C VAL A 99 9.84 -8.00 1.52
N GLN A 100 9.72 -8.95 0.60
CA GLN A 100 10.39 -8.89 -0.71
C GLN A 100 9.38 -8.48 -1.79
N LEU A 101 9.50 -7.25 -2.29
CA LEU A 101 8.64 -6.72 -3.35
C LEU A 101 9.50 -6.24 -4.53
N PRO A 102 9.70 -7.09 -5.55
CA PRO A 102 10.50 -6.73 -6.72
C PRO A 102 9.96 -5.45 -7.38
N GLY A 103 10.84 -4.47 -7.59
CA GLY A 103 10.49 -3.21 -8.26
C GLY A 103 9.77 -2.18 -7.38
N TYR A 104 9.46 -2.50 -6.12
CA TYR A 104 8.91 -1.54 -5.16
C TYR A 104 9.98 -1.08 -4.18
N HIS A 105 10.43 0.17 -4.34
CA HIS A 105 11.43 0.79 -3.48
C HIS A 105 10.88 2.11 -2.91
N VAL A 106 10.97 2.27 -1.60
CA VAL A 106 10.61 3.50 -0.90
C VAL A 106 11.88 4.32 -0.66
N PRO A 107 12.00 5.54 -1.20
CA PRO A 107 13.15 6.39 -0.92
C PRO A 107 13.22 6.73 0.57
N GLU A 108 14.36 6.43 1.21
CA GLU A 108 14.55 6.70 2.65
C GLU A 108 15.06 8.12 2.92
N GLN A 109 15.83 8.70 2.00
CA GLN A 109 16.46 10.01 2.17
C GLN A 109 16.35 10.86 0.91
N ALA A 110 16.17 12.16 1.09
CA ALA A 110 16.25 13.14 0.02
C ALA A 110 17.71 13.35 -0.41
N ASP A 111 17.93 13.65 -1.69
CA ASP A 111 19.25 14.00 -2.20
C ASP A 111 19.78 15.27 -1.52
N ALA A 112 20.93 15.17 -0.86
CA ALA A 112 21.55 16.27 -0.13
C ALA A 112 21.81 17.52 -1.01
N ARG A 113 22.10 17.34 -2.30
CA ARG A 113 22.31 18.45 -3.24
C ARG A 113 21.02 19.22 -3.47
N VAL A 114 19.91 18.52 -3.63
CA VAL A 114 18.58 19.13 -3.80
C VAL A 114 18.18 19.88 -2.53
N VAL A 115 18.44 19.31 -1.36
CA VAL A 115 18.19 19.96 -0.07
C VAL A 115 19.00 21.26 0.07
N MET A 116 20.28 21.24 -0.28
CA MET A 116 21.13 22.45 -0.25
C MET A 116 20.65 23.53 -1.23
N GLN A 117 20.29 23.15 -2.46
CA GLN A 117 19.74 24.09 -3.44
C GLN A 117 18.44 24.74 -2.97
N LEU A 118 17.54 23.97 -2.34
CA LEU A 118 16.32 24.49 -1.76
C LEU A 118 16.61 25.45 -0.60
N ALA A 119 17.56 25.11 0.28
CA ALA A 119 17.97 25.97 1.39
C ALA A 119 18.51 27.32 0.90
N ASP A 120 19.38 27.31 -0.11
CA ASP A 120 19.92 28.53 -0.72
C ASP A 120 18.82 29.39 -1.37
N ALA A 121 17.85 28.75 -2.04
CA ALA A 121 16.72 29.44 -2.65
C ALA A 121 15.80 30.09 -1.60
N LEU A 122 15.54 29.38 -0.49
CA LEU A 122 14.76 29.89 0.63
C LEU A 122 15.47 31.08 1.31
N ALA A 123 16.79 31.01 1.50
CA ALA A 123 17.57 32.07 2.13
C ALA A 123 17.60 33.39 1.32
N LYS A 124 17.42 33.30 -0.01
CA LYS A 124 17.39 34.46 -0.92
C LYS A 124 15.98 35.00 -1.18
N ALA A 125 14.94 34.33 -0.69
CA ALA A 125 13.56 34.72 -0.93
C ALA A 125 13.13 35.80 0.07
N ASP A 126 12.57 36.92 -0.41
CA ASP A 126 12.11 38.00 0.47
C ASP A 126 10.85 37.63 1.27
N ARG A 127 9.96 36.80 0.70
CA ARG A 127 8.67 36.42 1.30
C ARG A 127 8.31 34.96 0.95
N PRO A 128 9.03 33.96 1.50
CA PRO A 128 8.77 32.56 1.19
C PRO A 128 7.44 32.09 1.79
N LEU A 129 6.75 31.20 1.06
CA LEU A 129 5.53 30.52 1.51
C LEU A 129 5.76 29.02 1.52
N LEU A 130 5.49 28.37 2.65
CA LEU A 130 5.49 26.92 2.77
C LEU A 130 4.07 26.38 2.69
N LEU A 131 3.76 25.63 1.62
CA LEU A 131 2.52 24.87 1.51
C LEU A 131 2.77 23.43 1.99
N ALA A 132 2.34 23.11 3.22
CA ALA A 132 2.47 21.79 3.78
C ALA A 132 1.19 20.96 3.61
N ALA A 133 1.33 19.76 3.04
CA ALA A 133 0.26 18.76 2.95
C ALA A 133 0.30 17.77 4.13
N ARG A 134 -0.71 16.92 4.27
CA ARG A 134 -0.88 15.94 5.37
C ARG A 134 0.34 15.04 5.63
N CYS A 135 1.12 14.71 4.60
CA CYS A 135 2.29 13.83 4.73
C CYS A 135 3.51 14.55 5.34
N ALA A 136 3.46 15.87 5.51
CA ALA A 136 4.54 16.62 6.12
C ALA A 136 4.50 16.49 7.64
N SER A 137 5.59 16.01 8.23
CA SER A 137 5.73 15.91 9.68
C SER A 137 5.66 17.31 10.31
N PHE A 138 4.74 17.48 11.28
CA PHE A 138 4.57 18.71 12.04
C PHE A 138 5.90 19.21 12.64
N TRP A 139 6.70 18.29 13.18
CA TRP A 139 7.99 18.61 13.78
C TRP A 139 9.02 19.10 12.75
N SER A 140 9.01 18.51 11.55
CA SER A 140 9.90 18.93 10.46
C SER A 140 9.53 20.31 9.93
N ILE A 141 8.23 20.59 9.77
CA ILE A 141 7.74 21.92 9.34
C ILE A 141 8.17 23.00 10.33
N ARG A 142 8.01 22.75 11.64
CA ARG A 142 8.41 23.72 12.67
C ARG A 142 9.89 24.03 12.65
N LYS A 143 10.74 23.04 12.39
CA LYS A 143 12.20 23.26 12.24
C LYS A 143 12.52 24.15 11.05
N ILE A 144 11.86 23.93 9.90
CA ILE A 144 12.07 24.73 8.69
C ILE A 144 11.56 26.16 8.90
N ALA A 145 10.38 26.33 9.49
CA ALA A 145 9.79 27.64 9.75
C ALA A 145 10.58 28.50 10.76
N ALA A 146 11.42 27.88 11.59
CA ALA A 146 12.27 28.59 12.56
C ALA A 146 13.61 29.10 11.97
N ILE A 147 13.90 28.80 10.70
CA ILE A 147 15.14 29.21 10.00
C ILE A 147 14.98 30.58 9.31
N GLY A 148 13.74 31.01 9.03
CA GLY A 148 13.43 32.36 8.54
C GLY A 148 13.09 33.31 9.68
#